data_AF-A0A5C7S132-F1
#
_entry.id   AF-A0A5C7S132-F1
#
_cell.length_a   1.000
_cell.length_b   1.000
_cell.length_c   1.000
_cell.angle_alpha   90.00
_cell.angle_beta   90.00
_cell.angle_gamma   90.00
#
_symmetry.space_group_name_H-M   'P 1'
#
loop_
_entity.id
_entity.type
_entity.pdbx_description
1 polymer ?
#
loop_
_entity_poly.entity_id
_entity_poly.type
_entity_poly.pdbx_seq_one_letter_code
_entity_poly.pdbx_strand_id
1 'polypeptide(L)'
;VAFQAAVAQLGGRSLTLDGDLLRYQSGQPTDEPSATFSALLEIAPRLGLGPAEIKRDLRLEKSTAFAQTSLYNRVFAAADARAGNRLPREAMPRIDLKSPKIQRKLTTAWFAERVDSRHRTCLGRDRSASP
;
A
#
# COMPACT_ATOMS: atom_id res chain seq x y z
N VAL A 1 0.58 -0.16 -0.25
CA VAL A 1 1.10 1.11 0.30
C VAL A 1 0.98 2.33 -0.63
N ALA A 2 1.31 2.24 -1.92
CA ALA A 2 1.17 3.38 -2.84
C ALA A 2 -0.28 3.88 -2.96
N PHE A 3 -1.25 2.97 -3.00
CA PHE A 3 -2.67 3.31 -2.94
C PHE A 3 -3.03 4.10 -1.66
N GLN A 4 -2.57 3.66 -0.48
CA GLN A 4 -2.77 4.41 0.77
C GLN A 4 -2.11 5.80 0.73
N ALA A 5 -0.95 5.95 0.08
CA ALA A 5 -0.30 7.26 -0.09
C ALA A 5 -1.15 8.19 -0.97
N ALA A 6 -1.73 7.68 -2.06
CA ALA A 6 -2.65 8.43 -2.91
C ALA A 6 -3.91 8.86 -2.12
N VAL A 7 -4.49 7.96 -1.31
CA VAL A 7 -5.63 8.29 -0.42
C VAL A 7 -5.25 9.37 0.60
N ALA A 8 -4.10 9.24 1.26
CA ALA A 8 -3.60 10.22 2.22
C ALA A 8 -3.42 11.61 1.60
N GLN A 9 -2.87 11.67 0.38
CA GLN A 9 -2.68 12.91 -0.37
C GLN A 9 -4.02 13.59 -0.73
N LEU A 10 -5.05 12.80 -1.04
CA LEU A 10 -6.39 13.30 -1.38
C LEU A 10 -7.19 13.73 -0.14
N GLY A 11 -7.11 12.96 0.94
CA GLY A 11 -7.83 13.21 2.19
C GLY A 11 -7.19 14.25 3.09
N GLY A 12 -5.89 14.56 2.90
CA GLY A 12 -5.15 15.47 3.77
C GLY A 12 -4.88 14.90 5.18
N ARG A 13 -5.18 13.61 5.38
CA ARG A 13 -5.00 12.89 6.64
C ARG A 13 -3.77 12.00 6.56
N SER A 14 -3.00 11.94 7.64
CA SER A 14 -1.88 11.00 7.75
C SER A 14 -2.42 9.57 7.85
N LEU A 15 -1.94 8.69 6.97
CA LEU A 15 -2.20 7.25 7.01
C LEU A 15 -0.91 6.48 7.23
N THR A 16 -0.99 5.38 7.98
CA THR A 16 0.10 4.40 8.03
C THR A 16 0.17 3.69 6.68
N LEU A 17 1.36 3.69 6.07
CA LEU A 17 1.60 3.04 4.78
C LEU A 17 2.10 1.61 5.00
N ASP A 18 1.23 0.78 5.58
CA ASP A 18 1.49 -0.62 5.95
C ASP A 18 1.01 -1.63 4.89
N GLY A 19 0.08 -1.24 4.02
CA GLY A 19 -0.47 -2.07 2.95
C GLY A 19 -1.86 -2.62 3.24
N ASP A 20 -2.41 -2.38 4.44
CA ASP A 20 -3.71 -2.89 4.83
C ASP A 20 -4.82 -1.86 4.54
N LEU A 21 -5.81 -2.26 3.72
CA LEU A 21 -6.95 -1.39 3.40
C LEU A 21 -8.18 -1.78 4.25
N LEU A 22 -8.25 -3.00 4.75
CA LEU A 22 -9.27 -3.51 5.66
C LEU A 22 -8.69 -4.02 6.98
N ARG A 23 -9.53 -4.09 8.02
CA ARG A 23 -9.20 -4.80 9.26
C ARG A 23 -9.53 -6.27 9.10
N TYR A 24 -8.73 -7.14 9.71
CA TYR A 24 -8.92 -8.58 9.64
C TYR A 24 -9.01 -9.20 11.02
N GLN A 25 -9.92 -10.16 11.18
CA GLN A 25 -10.03 -11.02 12.36
C GLN A 25 -10.16 -12.46 11.87
N SER A 26 -9.30 -13.34 12.40
CA SER A 26 -9.26 -14.76 11.99
C SER A 26 -9.14 -14.97 10.47
N GLY A 27 -8.36 -14.11 9.80
CA GLY A 27 -8.13 -14.16 8.35
C GLY A 27 -9.27 -13.64 7.49
N GLN A 28 -10.37 -13.16 8.08
CA GLN A 28 -11.51 -12.58 7.37
C GLN A 28 -11.58 -11.06 7.58
N PRO A 29 -11.98 -10.29 6.56
CA PRO A 29 -12.17 -8.85 6.72
C PRO A 29 -13.34 -8.59 7.68
N THR A 30 -13.15 -7.68 8.63
CA THR A 30 -14.20 -7.27 9.56
C THR A 30 -15.04 -6.14 8.98
N ASP A 31 -16.22 -5.91 9.58
CA ASP A 31 -17.06 -4.77 9.21
C ASP A 31 -16.57 -3.44 9.81
N GLU A 32 -15.67 -3.49 10.79
CA GLU A 32 -15.08 -2.31 11.39
C GLU A 32 -14.15 -1.60 10.40
N PRO A 33 -14.37 -0.30 10.09
CA PRO A 33 -13.52 0.43 9.17
C PRO A 33 -12.06 0.50 9.64
N SER A 34 -11.14 0.22 8.72
CA SER A 34 -9.73 0.58 8.88
C SER A 34 -9.54 2.11 8.73
N ALA A 35 -8.36 2.62 9.10
CA ALA A 35 -8.05 4.03 8.85
C ALA A 35 -8.13 4.39 7.35
N THR A 36 -7.67 3.48 6.47
CA THR A 36 -7.75 3.64 5.01
C THR A 36 -9.20 3.67 4.54
N PHE A 37 -10.04 2.75 5.03
CA PHE A 37 -11.45 2.68 4.64
C PHE A 37 -12.20 3.92 5.11
N SER A 38 -12.01 4.36 6.36
CA SER A 38 -12.61 5.61 6.85
C SER A 38 -12.20 6.82 6.02
N ALA A 39 -10.91 6.96 5.68
CA ALA A 39 -10.45 8.05 4.83
C ALA A 39 -11.08 8.02 3.42
N LEU A 40 -11.28 6.83 2.85
CA LEU A 40 -11.98 6.67 1.58
C LEU A 40 -13.45 7.09 1.64
N LEU A 41 -14.14 6.77 2.75
CA LEU A 41 -15.52 7.21 2.95
C LEU A 41 -15.64 8.73 3.05
N GLU A 42 -14.68 9.40 3.69
CA GLU A 42 -14.62 10.87 3.78
C GLU A 42 -14.44 11.53 2.40
N ILE A 43 -13.64 10.94 1.50
CA ILE A 43 -13.43 11.47 0.14
C ILE A 43 -14.39 10.88 -0.91
N ALA A 44 -15.31 10.00 -0.52
CA ALA A 44 -16.24 9.32 -1.43
C ALA A 44 -17.01 10.26 -2.37
N PRO A 45 -17.52 11.43 -1.91
CA PRO A 45 -18.21 12.38 -2.79
C PRO A 45 -17.30 12.93 -3.89
N ARG A 46 -16.01 13.18 -3.60
CA ARG A 46 -15.02 13.65 -4.58
C ARG A 46 -14.69 12.58 -5.61
N LEU A 47 -14.78 11.32 -5.21
CA LEU A 47 -14.59 10.18 -6.09
C LEU A 47 -15.87 9.84 -6.86
N GLY A 48 -17.03 10.40 -6.50
CA GLY A 48 -18.33 10.04 -7.08
C GLY A 48 -18.70 8.57 -6.84
N LEU A 49 -18.26 7.98 -5.74
CA LEU A 49 -18.48 6.57 -5.39
C LEU A 49 -19.38 6.47 -4.15
N GLY A 50 -20.24 5.45 -4.11
CA GLY A 50 -21.05 5.14 -2.94
C GLY A 50 -20.27 4.34 -1.87
N PRO A 51 -20.63 4.40 -0.58
CA PRO A 51 -19.99 3.62 0.48
C PRO A 51 -20.00 2.10 0.22
N ALA A 52 -21.10 1.57 -0.33
CA ALA A 52 -21.23 0.16 -0.69
C ALA A 52 -20.29 -0.24 -1.84
N GLU A 53 -20.09 0.66 -2.81
CA GLU A 53 -19.16 0.46 -3.92
C GLU A 53 -17.72 0.42 -3.42
N ILE A 54 -17.35 1.36 -2.55
CA ILE A 54 -16.03 1.39 -1.89
C ILE A 54 -15.79 0.10 -1.13
N LYS A 55 -16.75 -0.34 -0.30
CA LYS A 55 -16.63 -1.57 0.49
C LYS A 55 -16.48 -2.80 -0.40
N ARG A 56 -17.26 -2.90 -1.49
CA ARG A 56 -17.19 -3.99 -2.46
C ARG A 56 -15.80 -4.05 -3.10
N ASP A 57 -15.29 -2.92 -3.56
CA ASP A 57 -14.01 -2.86 -4.25
C ASP A 57 -12.84 -3.15 -3.29
N LEU A 58 -12.89 -2.64 -2.05
CA LEU A 58 -11.88 -2.93 -1.01
C LEU A 58 -11.79 -4.42 -0.64
N ARG A 59 -12.88 -5.18 -0.72
CA ARG A 59 -12.83 -6.64 -0.49
C ARG A 59 -11.96 -7.38 -1.49
N LEU A 60 -11.64 -6.76 -2.63
CA LEU A 60 -10.74 -7.31 -3.62
C LEU A 60 -9.26 -7.00 -3.31
N GLU A 61 -8.90 -6.33 -2.21
CA GLU A 61 -7.55 -5.82 -1.93
C GLU A 61 -6.41 -6.86 -2.04
N LYS A 62 -6.70 -8.15 -1.81
CA LYS A 62 -5.74 -9.26 -1.91
C LYS A 62 -5.71 -9.92 -3.30
N SER A 63 -6.45 -9.40 -4.26
CA SER A 63 -6.57 -9.92 -5.63
C SER A 63 -6.07 -8.90 -6.65
N THR A 64 -5.56 -9.41 -7.77
CA THR A 64 -5.18 -8.59 -8.93
C THR A 64 -6.37 -7.82 -9.52
N ALA A 65 -7.60 -8.28 -9.29
CA ALA A 65 -8.82 -7.60 -9.69
C ALA A 65 -8.97 -6.20 -9.06
N PHE A 66 -8.35 -5.95 -7.89
CA PHE A 66 -8.42 -4.66 -7.21
C PHE A 66 -7.94 -3.50 -8.09
N ALA A 67 -6.87 -3.71 -8.86
CA ALA A 67 -6.27 -2.69 -9.72
C ALA A 67 -7.20 -2.29 -10.89
N GLN A 68 -8.26 -3.05 -11.15
CA GLN A 68 -9.23 -2.81 -12.22
C GLN A 68 -10.51 -2.15 -11.69
N THR A 69 -10.65 -1.97 -10.37
CA THR A 69 -11.86 -1.45 -9.74
C THR A 69 -12.09 0.04 -10.03
N SER A 70 -13.35 0.47 -9.96
CA SER A 70 -13.71 1.88 -10.00
C SER A 70 -13.00 2.67 -8.90
N LEU A 71 -12.97 2.12 -7.68
CA LEU A 71 -12.27 2.72 -6.55
C LEU A 71 -10.80 3.00 -6.86
N TYR A 72 -10.06 1.97 -7.31
CA TYR A 72 -8.64 2.09 -7.62
C TYR A 72 -8.38 3.18 -8.67
N ASN A 73 -9.11 3.10 -9.79
CA ASN A 73 -8.93 4.00 -10.92
C ASN A 73 -9.25 5.45 -10.55
N ARG A 74 -10.35 5.70 -9.81
CA ARG A 74 -10.76 7.05 -9.44
C ARG A 74 -9.84 7.68 -8.40
N VAL A 75 -9.35 6.90 -7.43
CA VAL A 75 -8.36 7.39 -6.45
C VAL A 75 -7.09 7.83 -7.17
N PHE A 76 -6.52 6.99 -8.04
CA PHE A 76 -5.29 7.36 -8.74
C PHE A 76 -5.50 8.50 -9.74
N ALA A 77 -6.62 8.53 -10.47
CA ALA A 77 -6.92 9.66 -11.36
C ALA A 77 -7.02 10.99 -10.60
N ALA A 78 -7.73 11.01 -9.46
CA ALA A 78 -7.84 12.20 -8.64
C ALA A 78 -6.49 12.61 -8.01
N ALA A 79 -5.71 11.63 -7.54
CA ALA A 79 -4.43 11.89 -6.91
C ALA A 79 -3.38 12.39 -7.91
N ASP A 80 -3.35 11.82 -9.12
CA ASP A 80 -2.50 12.27 -10.22
C ASP A 80 -2.86 13.71 -10.64
N ALA A 81 -4.15 14.00 -10.81
CA ALA A 81 -4.62 15.34 -11.15
C ALA A 81 -4.22 16.37 -10.08
N ARG A 82 -4.28 16.00 -8.80
CA ARG A 82 -3.83 16.84 -7.69
C ARG A 82 -2.31 17.03 -7.66
N ALA A 83 -1.53 16.00 -8.03
CA ALA A 83 -0.07 16.05 -8.05
C ALA A 83 0.49 16.78 -9.28
N GLY A 84 -0.28 16.86 -10.37
CA GLY A 84 0.18 17.34 -11.66
C GLY A 84 1.07 16.33 -12.42
N ASN A 85 1.20 15.10 -11.91
CA ASN A 85 1.97 14.03 -12.53
C ASN A 85 1.43 12.65 -12.13
N ARG A 86 1.92 11.61 -12.82
CA ARG A 86 1.54 10.23 -12.54
C ARG A 86 2.25 9.72 -11.28
N LEU A 87 1.50 9.46 -10.21
CA LEU A 87 2.02 8.91 -8.96
C LEU A 87 2.47 7.44 -9.10
N PRO A 88 3.36 6.93 -8.24
CA PRO A 88 3.66 5.50 -8.19
C PRO A 88 2.41 4.67 -7.86
N ARG A 89 2.21 3.54 -8.54
CA ARG A 89 1.14 2.56 -8.24
C ARG A 89 1.59 1.48 -7.28
N GLU A 90 2.90 1.37 -7.12
CA GLU A 90 3.61 0.45 -6.24
C GLU A 90 4.66 1.25 -5.47
N ALA A 91 4.87 0.88 -4.21
CA ALA A 91 5.91 1.46 -3.38
C ALA A 91 6.31 0.44 -2.31
N MET A 92 7.54 0.57 -1.80
CA MET A 92 8.04 -0.29 -0.73
C MET A 92 7.44 0.13 0.63
N PRO A 93 6.89 -0.80 1.44
CA PRO A 93 6.41 -0.49 2.78
C PRO A 93 7.54 -0.04 3.70
N ARG A 94 7.26 0.94 4.56
CA ARG A 94 8.21 1.46 5.56
C ARG A 94 7.69 1.23 6.99
N ILE A 95 7.29 -0.01 7.28
CA ILE A 95 6.81 -0.41 8.61
C ILE A 95 8.01 -0.47 9.56
N ASP A 96 7.88 0.10 10.75
CA ASP A 96 8.92 0.08 11.77
C ASP A 96 9.14 -1.34 12.30
N LEU A 97 10.40 -1.80 12.27
CA LEU A 97 10.79 -3.08 12.84
C LEU A 97 11.06 -2.93 14.34
N LYS A 98 10.47 -3.82 15.15
CA LYS A 98 10.65 -3.85 16.61
C LYS A 98 11.23 -5.19 17.06
N SER A 99 12.33 -5.15 17.80
CA SER A 99 12.97 -6.33 18.39
C SER A 99 13.89 -5.88 19.54
N PRO A 100 14.08 -6.69 20.60
CA PRO A 100 15.03 -6.38 21.67
C PRO A 100 16.46 -6.07 21.18
N LYS A 101 16.83 -6.55 19.98
CA LYS A 101 18.16 -6.35 19.38
C LYS A 101 18.25 -5.13 18.46
N ILE A 102 17.13 -4.45 18.19
CA ILE A 102 17.08 -3.30 17.28
C ILE A 102 17.25 -2.02 18.11
N GLN A 103 18.46 -1.47 18.07
CA GLN A 103 18.85 -0.27 18.82
C GLN A 103 18.63 1.04 18.03
N ARG A 104 18.30 0.96 16.74
CA ARG A 104 18.07 2.11 15.84
C ARG A 104 16.77 1.92 15.06
N LYS A 105 16.18 2.99 14.53
CA LYS A 105 14.96 2.91 13.72
C LYS A 105 15.25 2.19 12.39
N LEU A 106 14.77 0.95 12.27
CA LEU A 106 14.85 0.15 11.04
C LEU A 106 13.44 -0.07 10.49
N THR A 107 13.35 -0.24 9.18
CA THR A 107 12.06 -0.44 8.49
C THR A 107 12.07 -1.72 7.66
N THR A 108 10.89 -2.20 7.26
CA THR A 108 10.79 -3.33 6.32
C THR A 108 11.52 -3.07 5.01
N ALA A 109 11.52 -1.82 4.51
CA ALA A 109 12.32 -1.42 3.35
C ALA A 109 13.82 -1.67 3.58
N TRP A 110 14.37 -1.28 4.73
CA TRP A 110 15.77 -1.55 5.08
C TRP A 110 16.08 -3.05 5.07
N PHE A 111 15.17 -3.88 5.60
CA PHE A 111 15.35 -5.32 5.60
C PHE A 111 15.33 -5.89 4.18
N ALA A 112 14.38 -5.46 3.35
CA ALA A 112 14.26 -5.87 1.95
C ALA A 112 15.53 -5.52 1.17
N GLU A 113 16.03 -4.28 1.30
CA GLU A 113 17.29 -3.84 0.68
C GLU A 113 18.50 -4.67 1.16
N ARG A 114 18.56 -4.98 2.46
CA ARG A 114 19.67 -5.77 3.01
C ARG A 114 19.67 -7.21 2.50
N VAL A 115 18.50 -7.84 2.41
CA VAL A 115 18.34 -9.19 1.87
C VAL A 115 18.68 -9.21 0.38
N ASP A 116 18.13 -8.28 -0.40
CA ASP A 116 18.39 -8.18 -1.83
C ASP A 116 19.88 -7.92 -2.14
N SER A 117 20.54 -7.03 -1.39
CA SER A 117 21.97 -6.78 -1.52
C SER A 117 22.82 -8.05 -1.30
N ARG A 118 22.49 -8.84 -0.26
CA ARG A 118 23.16 -10.12 0.01
C ARG A 118 22.86 -11.13 -1.11
N HIS A 119 21.61 -11.22 -1.55
CA HIS A 119 21.21 -12.10 -2.64
C HIS A 119 21.97 -11.80 -3.94
N ARG A 120 22.04 -10.53 -4.35
CA ARG A 120 22.83 -10.08 -5.51
C ARG A 120 24.31 -10.41 -5.37
N THR A 121 24.87 -10.24 -4.17
CA THR A 121 26.26 -10.62 -3.89
C THR A 121 26.48 -12.13 -4.08
N CYS A 122 25.52 -12.97 -3.68
CA CYS A 122 25.60 -14.41 -3.90
C CYS A 122 25.50 -14.76 -5.39
N LEU A 123 24.55 -14.17 -6.13
CA LEU A 123 24.42 -14.38 -7.58
C LEU A 123 25.70 -13.98 -8.33
N GLY A 124 26.34 -12.88 -7.95
CA GLY A 124 27.61 -12.44 -8.56
C GLY A 124 28.82 -13.30 -8.21
N ARG A 125 28.72 -14.20 -7.21
CA ARG A 125 29.77 -15.16 -6.85
C ARG A 125 29.63 -16.48 -7.60
N ASP A 126 28.48 -16.74 -8.20
CA ASP A 126 28.21 -17.98 -8.92
C ASP A 126 28.95 -17.96 -10.28
N ARG A 127 30.14 -18.59 -10.32
CA ARG A 127 30.98 -18.66 -11.53
C ARG A 127 30.31 -19.42 -12.68
N SER A 128 29.26 -20.18 -12.38
CA SER A 128 28.39 -20.90 -13.32
C SER A 128 27.46 -19.98 -14.12
N ALA A 129 27.30 -18.72 -13.70
CA ALA A 129 26.42 -17.72 -14.32
C ALA A 129 27.17 -16.77 -15.28
N SER A 130 28.39 -17.13 -15.70
CA SER A 130 29.06 -16.48 -16.83
C SER A 130 28.56 -17.10 -18.14
N PRO A 131 28.23 -16.30 -19.17
CA PRO A 131 27.80 -16.80 -20.47
C PRO A 131 28.90 -17.60 -21.18
#